data_AF-A0A1B6F3C7-F1
#
_entry.id   AF-A0A1B6F3C7-F1
#
_cell.length_a   1.000
_cell.length_b   1.000
_cell.length_c   1.000
_cell.angle_alpha   90.00
_cell.angle_beta   90.00
_cell.angle_gamma   90.00
#
_symmetry.space_group_name_H-M   'P 1'
#
loop_
_entity.id
_entity.type
_entity.pdbx_description
1 polymer ?
#
loop_
_entity_poly.entity_id
_entity_poly.type
_entity_poly.pdbx_seq_one_letter_code
_entity_poly.pdbx_strand_id
1 'polypeptide(L)'
;GGGKKGSKSEKSGAKAAEKKEEDIKFEDINLESLKNEKAFQKIGRKQQKELDTMRKRHLKEKMAIQKQQCSAIEKSVKGKNKNDVVSDAGIRKLVTEQMTQWSEMMERHRKEEWGILKQQVEEQKEHLQRIIEQVQATQMKQLEGKHEREMKEMNTRQAKISVETMKEVQNDKTLKTKGEKDRRLREKKQNNTKKFMDERKFALMKQSKEKDKLNTKHEKQKQDLQKEVSGLLEMYKNEEIEYELSNKVEFFA
;
A
#
# COMPACT_ATOMS: atom_id res chain seq x y z
N GLY A 1 47.44 -59.63 -15.45
CA GLY A 1 46.95 -59.35 -16.80
C GLY A 1 46.66 -57.87 -16.95
N GLY A 2 47.09 -57.27 -18.07
CA GLY A 2 46.74 -55.96 -18.67
C GLY A 2 46.54 -54.74 -17.74
N GLY A 3 47.38 -53.69 -17.76
CA GLY A 3 47.43 -52.64 -18.81
C GLY A 3 46.40 -51.53 -18.48
N LYS A 4 46.69 -50.22 -18.35
CA LYS A 4 47.48 -49.33 -19.21
C LYS A 4 47.66 -47.96 -18.50
N LYS A 5 48.84 -47.34 -18.67
CA LYS A 5 49.18 -45.97 -18.24
C LYS A 5 48.48 -44.89 -19.09
N GLY A 6 48.04 -43.82 -18.42
CA GLY A 6 48.33 -42.42 -18.78
C GLY A 6 47.44 -41.71 -19.81
N SER A 7 46.77 -40.63 -19.40
CA SER A 7 47.13 -39.26 -19.83
C SER A 7 46.34 -38.21 -19.04
N LYS A 8 47.06 -37.19 -18.57
CA LYS A 8 46.57 -36.02 -17.84
C LYS A 8 46.44 -34.90 -18.87
N SER A 9 45.27 -34.28 -19.00
CA SER A 9 45.14 -32.96 -19.63
C SER A 9 43.98 -32.19 -19.02
N GLU A 10 44.33 -31.27 -18.13
CA GLU A 10 43.51 -30.13 -17.75
C GLU A 10 43.31 -29.20 -18.96
N LYS A 11 42.08 -28.70 -19.13
CA LYS A 11 41.73 -27.35 -19.59
C LYS A 11 40.20 -27.24 -19.59
N SER A 12 39.58 -26.77 -18.51
CA SER A 12 39.31 -25.35 -18.23
C SER A 12 38.54 -24.65 -19.37
N GLY A 13 37.30 -24.23 -19.09
CA GLY A 13 36.64 -23.19 -19.88
C GLY A 13 35.25 -23.52 -20.45
N ALA A 14 34.33 -24.05 -19.63
CA ALA A 14 32.90 -24.04 -19.97
C ALA A 14 32.01 -23.67 -18.77
N LYS A 15 32.55 -22.88 -17.83
CA LYS A 15 31.79 -22.21 -16.78
C LYS A 15 31.98 -20.71 -16.95
N ALA A 16 31.22 -20.10 -17.86
CA ALA A 16 31.12 -18.65 -17.94
C ALA A 16 29.67 -18.26 -18.26
N ALA A 17 29.02 -17.71 -17.23
CA ALA A 17 27.85 -16.86 -17.27
C ALA A 17 26.49 -17.54 -17.59
N GLU A 18 26.12 -18.52 -16.78
CA GLU A 18 24.74 -18.58 -16.30
C GLU A 18 24.65 -17.62 -15.11
N LYS A 19 24.61 -16.31 -15.40
CA LYS A 19 24.19 -15.32 -14.41
C LYS A 19 22.75 -15.70 -14.11
N LYS A 20 22.46 -16.24 -12.92
CA LYS A 20 21.10 -16.34 -12.41
C LYS A 20 20.46 -14.98 -12.63
N GLU A 21 19.46 -14.91 -13.52
CA GLU A 21 18.57 -13.76 -13.58
C GLU A 21 18.00 -13.60 -12.18
N GLU A 22 18.44 -12.57 -11.46
CA GLU A 22 17.79 -12.15 -10.24
C GLU A 22 16.41 -11.62 -10.64
N ASP A 23 15.42 -12.51 -10.59
CA ASP A 23 14.05 -12.14 -10.82
C ASP A 23 13.63 -11.20 -9.69
N ILE A 24 13.23 -9.97 -10.05
CA ILE A 24 12.85 -8.96 -9.05
C ILE A 24 11.56 -9.47 -8.39
N LYS A 25 11.71 -9.97 -7.16
CA LYS A 25 10.57 -10.41 -6.36
C LYS A 25 10.03 -9.21 -5.59
N PHE A 26 8.96 -8.63 -6.11
CA PHE A 26 8.21 -7.59 -5.41
C PHE A 26 7.47 -8.17 -4.21
N GLU A 27 7.62 -7.53 -3.06
CA GLU A 27 6.81 -7.81 -1.88
C GLU A 27 5.32 -7.64 -2.18
N ASP A 28 4.49 -8.43 -1.50
CA ASP A 28 3.05 -8.37 -1.66
C ASP A 28 2.49 -7.12 -0.96
N ILE A 29 1.70 -6.35 -1.70
CA ILE A 29 0.98 -5.20 -1.17
C ILE A 29 -0.33 -5.70 -0.57
N ASN A 30 -0.47 -5.57 0.74
CA ASN A 30 -1.68 -5.90 1.50
C ASN A 30 -2.04 -4.75 2.47
N LEU A 31 -3.22 -4.80 3.09
CA LEU A 31 -3.68 -3.72 3.97
C LEU A 31 -2.69 -3.40 5.09
N GLU A 32 -2.08 -4.43 5.71
CA GLU A 32 -1.12 -4.24 6.79
C GLU A 32 0.14 -3.52 6.31
N SER A 33 0.69 -3.89 5.16
CA SER A 33 1.83 -3.19 4.55
C SER A 33 1.51 -1.71 4.28
N LEU A 34 0.30 -1.41 3.79
CA LEU A 34 -0.15 -0.04 3.51
C LEU A 34 -0.37 0.77 4.79
N LYS A 35 -0.83 0.14 5.88
CA LYS A 35 -0.95 0.79 7.20
C LYS A 35 0.41 1.16 7.80
N ASN A 36 1.44 0.39 7.46
CA ASN A 36 2.81 0.63 7.89
C ASN A 36 3.53 1.73 7.06
N GLU A 37 2.94 2.16 5.95
CA GLU A 37 3.47 3.27 5.16
C GLU A 37 3.46 4.57 5.97
N LYS A 38 4.58 5.29 5.95
CA LYS A 38 4.75 6.55 6.70
C LYS A 38 3.68 7.57 6.35
N ALA A 39 3.23 7.59 5.09
CA ALA A 39 2.16 8.45 4.63
C ALA A 39 0.84 8.17 5.38
N PHE A 40 0.46 6.89 5.53
CA PHE A 40 -0.73 6.49 6.26
C PHE A 40 -0.62 6.80 7.75
N GLN A 41 0.51 6.45 8.39
CA GLN A 41 0.74 6.72 9.80
C GLN A 41 0.66 8.21 10.15
N LYS A 42 1.14 9.09 9.26
CA LYS A 42 1.05 10.54 9.45
C LYS A 42 -0.39 11.03 9.50
N ILE A 43 -1.26 10.47 8.65
CA ILE A 43 -2.68 10.80 8.63
C ILE A 43 -3.37 10.27 9.89
N GLY A 44 -3.10 9.03 10.29
CA GLY A 44 -3.64 8.48 11.54
C GLY A 44 -3.31 9.33 12.77
N ARG A 45 -2.07 9.85 12.86
CA ARG A 45 -1.69 10.80 13.94
C ARG A 45 -2.44 12.13 13.86
N LYS A 46 -2.77 12.63 12.67
CA LYS A 46 -3.55 13.87 12.48
C LYS A 46 -5.00 13.65 12.94
N GLN A 47 -5.60 12.54 12.51
CA GLN A 47 -6.97 12.15 12.87
C GLN A 47 -7.12 11.93 14.37
N GLN A 48 -6.13 11.30 15.02
CA GLN A 48 -6.11 11.13 16.48
C GLN A 48 -6.09 12.48 17.21
N LYS A 49 -5.27 13.45 16.75
CA LYS A 49 -5.19 14.78 17.37
C LYS A 49 -6.50 15.57 17.25
N GLU A 50 -7.21 15.40 16.14
CA GLU A 50 -8.52 16.00 15.92
C GLU A 50 -9.56 15.45 16.90
N LEU A 51 -9.62 14.12 17.07
CA LEU A 51 -10.48 13.47 18.07
C LEU A 51 -10.15 13.92 19.49
N ASP A 52 -8.87 13.97 19.86
CA ASP A 52 -8.45 14.40 21.19
C ASP A 52 -8.84 15.86 21.48
N THR A 53 -8.78 16.72 20.46
CA THR A 53 -9.15 18.14 20.58
C THR A 53 -10.66 18.28 20.79
N MET A 54 -11.46 17.55 20.01
CA MET A 54 -12.91 17.51 20.16
C MET A 54 -13.32 16.97 21.53
N ARG A 55 -12.75 15.83 21.97
CA ARG A 55 -13.05 15.22 23.28
C ARG A 55 -12.73 16.14 24.45
N LYS A 56 -11.63 16.90 24.37
CA LYS A 56 -11.29 17.93 25.37
C LYS A 56 -12.33 19.04 25.43
N ARG A 57 -12.86 19.47 24.29
CA ARG A 57 -13.93 20.49 24.24
C ARG A 57 -15.22 19.94 24.86
N HIS A 58 -15.62 18.72 24.50
CA HIS A 58 -16.79 18.05 25.09
C HIS A 58 -16.66 17.90 26.60
N LEU A 59 -15.50 17.48 27.11
CA LEU A 59 -15.26 17.33 28.54
C LEU A 59 -15.42 18.67 29.29
N LYS A 60 -14.88 19.76 28.75
CA LYS A 60 -15.04 21.10 29.35
C LYS A 60 -16.50 21.54 29.42
N GLU A 61 -17.26 21.25 28.37
CA GLU A 61 -18.68 21.58 28.31
C GLU A 61 -19.50 20.76 29.31
N LYS A 62 -19.27 19.44 29.38
CA LYS A 62 -19.87 18.56 30.38
C LYS A 62 -19.63 19.07 31.81
N MET A 63 -18.38 19.43 32.13
CA MET A 63 -18.01 19.97 33.44
C MET A 63 -18.71 21.30 33.74
N ALA A 64 -18.84 22.19 32.74
CA ALA A 64 -19.49 23.48 32.91
C ALA A 64 -21.00 23.32 33.19
N ILE A 65 -21.69 22.48 32.40
CA ILE A 65 -23.12 22.21 32.59
C ILE A 65 -23.36 21.52 33.93
N GLN A 66 -22.56 20.49 34.27
CA GLN A 66 -22.67 19.81 35.55
C GLN A 66 -22.56 20.80 36.73
N LYS A 67 -21.55 21.67 36.72
CA LYS A 67 -21.36 22.68 37.78
C LYS A 67 -22.56 23.63 37.88
N GLN A 68 -23.11 24.05 36.74
CA GLN A 68 -24.30 24.90 36.69
C GLN A 68 -25.53 24.19 37.26
N GLN A 69 -25.75 22.92 36.89
CA GLN A 69 -26.89 22.11 37.31
C GLN A 69 -26.86 21.84 38.81
N CYS A 70 -25.72 21.39 39.36
CA CYS A 70 -25.53 21.19 40.80
C CYS A 70 -25.81 22.48 41.59
N SER A 71 -25.24 23.61 41.15
CA SER A 71 -25.44 24.91 41.82
C SER A 71 -26.91 25.36 41.82
N ALA A 72 -27.66 25.05 40.76
CA ALA A 72 -29.08 25.40 40.66
C ALA A 72 -29.95 24.52 41.57
N ILE A 73 -29.68 23.22 41.64
CA ILE A 73 -30.36 22.31 42.56
C ILE A 73 -30.09 22.71 44.00
N GLU A 74 -28.82 22.91 44.38
CA GLU A 74 -28.41 23.30 45.73
C GLU A 74 -29.15 24.56 46.22
N LYS A 75 -29.29 25.57 45.35
CA LYS A 75 -30.05 26.78 45.66
C LYS A 75 -31.54 26.52 45.84
N SER A 76 -32.13 25.69 44.99
CA SER A 76 -33.58 25.39 45.01
C SER A 76 -34.01 24.51 46.18
N VAL A 77 -33.13 23.66 46.70
CA VAL A 77 -33.39 22.79 47.87
C VAL A 77 -32.97 23.43 49.20
N LYS A 78 -32.19 24.52 49.18
CA LYS A 78 -31.69 25.17 50.39
C LYS A 78 -32.83 25.61 51.31
N GLY A 79 -32.79 25.13 52.55
CA GLY A 79 -33.78 25.47 53.57
C GLY A 79 -35.12 24.75 53.46
N LYS A 80 -35.29 23.83 52.50
CA LYS A 80 -36.50 22.99 52.38
C LYS A 80 -36.26 21.62 53.03
N ASN A 81 -37.29 21.06 53.65
CA ASN A 81 -37.23 19.69 54.16
C ASN A 81 -37.48 18.68 53.01
N LYS A 82 -37.27 17.38 53.25
CA LYS A 82 -37.45 16.33 52.23
C LYS A 82 -38.84 16.30 51.60
N ASN A 83 -39.90 16.46 52.40
CA ASN A 83 -41.27 16.38 51.91
C ASN A 83 -41.63 17.57 51.02
N ASP A 84 -41.13 18.76 51.38
CA ASP A 84 -41.32 19.98 50.59
C ASP A 84 -40.57 19.87 49.26
N VAL A 85 -39.33 19.35 49.27
CA VAL A 85 -38.55 19.16 48.04
C VAL A 85 -39.22 18.20 47.07
N VAL A 86 -39.72 17.06 47.56
CA VAL A 86 -40.34 16.03 46.72
C VAL A 86 -41.68 16.49 46.16
N SER A 87 -42.43 17.32 46.90
CA SER A 87 -43.74 17.83 46.49
C SER A 87 -43.68 19.11 45.65
N ASP A 88 -42.54 19.81 45.62
CA ASP A 88 -42.32 21.04 44.86
C ASP A 88 -42.33 20.83 43.34
N ALA A 89 -43.33 21.41 42.67
CA ALA A 89 -43.47 21.35 41.21
C ALA A 89 -42.36 22.09 40.46
N GLY A 90 -41.80 23.16 41.03
CA GLY A 90 -40.68 23.92 40.47
C GLY A 90 -39.38 23.12 40.50
N ILE A 91 -39.13 22.33 41.55
CA ILE A 91 -37.97 21.43 41.61
C ILE A 91 -38.12 20.30 40.60
N ARG A 92 -39.30 19.68 40.49
CA ARG A 92 -39.55 18.66 39.45
C ARG A 92 -39.32 19.21 38.05
N LYS A 93 -39.84 20.42 37.76
CA LYS A 93 -39.63 21.09 36.49
C LYS A 93 -38.15 21.35 36.21
N LEU A 94 -37.40 21.86 37.20
CA LEU A 94 -35.96 22.08 37.08
C LEU A 94 -35.20 20.80 36.76
N VAL A 95 -35.49 19.69 37.44
CA VAL A 95 -34.84 18.39 37.18
C VAL A 95 -35.14 17.92 35.76
N THR A 96 -36.38 18.03 35.29
CA THR A 96 -36.74 17.68 33.91
C THR A 96 -36.00 18.56 32.89
N GLU A 97 -35.91 19.87 33.11
CA GLU A 97 -35.18 20.80 32.23
C GLU A 97 -33.68 20.49 32.18
N GLN A 98 -33.07 20.17 33.33
CA GLN A 98 -31.66 19.78 33.40
C GLN A 98 -31.40 18.45 32.69
N MET A 99 -32.31 17.49 32.82
CA MET A 99 -32.25 16.20 32.14
C MET A 99 -32.34 16.36 30.62
N THR A 100 -33.25 17.21 30.13
CA THR A 100 -33.36 17.56 28.70
C THR A 100 -32.09 18.25 28.21
N GLN A 101 -31.60 19.27 28.92
CA GLN A 101 -30.37 19.99 28.57
C GLN A 101 -29.16 19.04 28.47
N TRP A 102 -29.04 18.11 29.41
CA TRP A 102 -27.96 17.13 29.41
C TRP A 102 -28.08 16.17 28.23
N SER A 103 -29.28 15.63 28.00
CA SER A 103 -29.56 14.73 26.87
C SER A 103 -29.27 15.39 25.51
N GLU A 104 -29.68 16.65 25.31
CA GLU A 104 -29.41 17.42 24.09
C GLU A 104 -27.92 17.67 23.87
N MET A 105 -27.17 18.03 24.92
CA MET A 105 -25.71 18.18 24.85
C MET A 105 -25.05 16.86 24.46
N MET A 106 -25.42 15.76 25.12
CA MET A 106 -24.86 14.44 24.84
C MET A 106 -25.16 14.01 23.40
N GLU A 107 -26.38 14.24 22.90
CA GLU A 107 -26.73 13.97 21.50
C GLU A 107 -25.91 14.79 20.51
N ARG A 108 -25.67 16.07 20.79
CA ARG A 108 -24.81 16.89 19.92
C ARG A 108 -23.36 16.41 19.96
N HIS A 109 -22.84 16.06 21.13
CA HIS A 109 -21.47 15.51 21.27
C HIS A 109 -21.30 14.25 20.44
N ARG A 110 -22.25 13.31 20.53
CA ARG A 110 -22.25 12.09 19.72
C ARG A 110 -22.25 12.37 18.23
N LYS A 111 -23.20 13.20 17.75
CA LYS A 111 -23.32 13.54 16.33
C LYS A 111 -22.04 14.15 15.78
N GLU A 112 -21.37 14.97 16.58
CA GLU A 112 -20.09 15.55 16.21
C GLU A 112 -18.97 14.48 16.16
N GLU A 113 -18.85 13.63 17.18
CA GLU A 113 -17.86 12.54 17.19
C GLU A 113 -18.06 11.60 16.00
N TRP A 114 -19.31 11.26 15.69
CA TRP A 114 -19.66 10.46 14.52
C TRP A 114 -19.35 11.13 13.19
N GLY A 115 -19.69 12.42 13.05
CA GLY A 115 -19.36 13.17 11.85
C GLY A 115 -17.87 13.12 11.55
N ILE A 116 -17.04 13.29 12.59
CA ILE A 116 -15.58 13.18 12.48
C ILE A 116 -15.16 11.76 12.11
N LEU A 117 -15.61 10.73 12.85
CA LEU A 117 -15.21 9.35 12.60
C LEU A 117 -15.57 8.89 11.18
N LYS A 118 -16.79 9.21 10.71
CA LYS A 118 -17.25 8.90 9.36
C LYS A 118 -16.41 9.57 8.29
N GLN A 119 -16.09 10.84 8.47
CA GLN A 119 -15.19 11.57 7.57
C GLN A 119 -13.80 10.93 7.56
N GLN A 120 -13.22 10.66 8.74
CA GLN A 120 -11.88 10.08 8.86
C GLN A 120 -11.77 8.72 8.19
N VAL A 121 -12.83 7.93 8.28
CA VAL A 121 -12.94 6.61 7.69
C VAL A 121 -12.99 6.67 6.15
N GLU A 122 -13.74 7.60 5.57
CA GLU A 122 -13.74 7.82 4.11
C GLU A 122 -12.38 8.36 3.63
N GLU A 123 -11.79 9.31 4.36
CA GLU A 123 -10.45 9.81 4.08
C GLU A 123 -9.41 8.68 4.11
N GLN A 124 -9.45 7.80 5.12
CA GLN A 124 -8.55 6.64 5.23
C GLN A 124 -8.65 5.73 4.01
N LYS A 125 -9.87 5.46 3.51
CA LYS A 125 -10.09 4.68 2.29
C LYS A 125 -9.42 5.33 1.08
N GLU A 126 -9.63 6.63 0.86
CA GLU A 126 -8.99 7.34 -0.25
C GLU A 126 -7.47 7.34 -0.13
N HIS A 127 -6.95 7.50 1.10
CA HIS A 127 -5.52 7.48 1.35
C HIS A 127 -4.90 6.12 1.06
N LEU A 128 -5.52 5.02 1.50
CA LEU A 128 -5.06 3.67 1.18
C LEU A 128 -5.04 3.42 -0.33
N GLN A 129 -6.06 3.89 -1.06
CA GLN A 129 -6.11 3.80 -2.53
C GLN A 129 -4.97 4.57 -3.21
N ARG A 130 -4.67 5.78 -2.75
CA ARG A 130 -3.54 6.55 -3.29
C ARG A 130 -2.19 5.89 -2.99
N ILE A 131 -2.03 5.32 -1.78
CA ILE A 131 -0.77 4.68 -1.38
C ILE A 131 -0.52 3.43 -2.22
N ILE A 132 -1.52 2.56 -2.41
CA ILE A 132 -1.34 1.36 -3.24
C ILE A 132 -0.94 1.74 -4.68
N GLU A 133 -1.56 2.76 -5.26
CA GLU A 133 -1.21 3.24 -6.61
C GLU A 133 0.23 3.75 -6.69
N GLN A 134 0.70 4.45 -5.66
CA GLN A 134 2.09 4.93 -5.58
C GLN A 134 3.10 3.79 -5.44
N VAL A 135 2.80 2.80 -4.60
CA VAL A 135 3.66 1.62 -4.42
C VAL A 135 3.70 0.80 -5.72
N GLN A 136 2.55 0.57 -6.36
CA GLN A 136 2.45 -0.13 -7.64
C GLN A 136 3.21 0.58 -8.76
N ALA A 137 3.08 1.91 -8.87
CA ALA A 137 3.85 2.71 -9.82
C ALA A 137 5.36 2.60 -9.57
N THR A 138 5.78 2.56 -8.31
CA THR A 138 7.18 2.35 -7.94
C THR A 138 7.69 0.97 -8.36
N GLN A 139 6.90 -0.09 -8.14
CA GLN A 139 7.23 -1.45 -8.58
C GLN A 139 7.34 -1.53 -10.12
N MET A 140 6.40 -0.93 -10.86
CA MET A 140 6.46 -0.85 -12.33
C MET A 140 7.72 -0.13 -12.81
N LYS A 141 8.06 1.01 -12.22
CA LYS A 141 9.28 1.75 -12.57
C LYS A 141 10.56 0.94 -12.30
N GLN A 142 10.59 0.16 -11.22
CA GLN A 142 11.72 -0.73 -10.93
C GLN A 142 11.85 -1.85 -11.97
N LEU A 143 10.72 -2.44 -12.40
CA LEU A 143 10.69 -3.45 -13.46
C LEU A 143 11.16 -2.87 -14.80
N GLU A 144 10.70 -1.68 -15.17
CA GLU A 144 11.14 -0.99 -16.39
C GLU A 144 12.64 -0.68 -16.36
N GLY A 145 13.14 -0.21 -15.21
CA GLY A 145 14.58 0.01 -15.03
C GLY A 145 15.42 -1.27 -15.12
N LYS A 146 14.86 -2.45 -14.80
CA LYS A 146 15.49 -3.77 -15.02
C LYS A 146 15.55 -4.07 -16.51
N HIS A 147 14.41 -3.96 -17.20
CA HIS A 147 14.28 -4.21 -18.63
C HIS A 147 15.23 -3.35 -19.47
N GLU A 148 15.39 -2.07 -19.12
CA GLU A 148 16.34 -1.16 -19.77
C GLU A 148 17.80 -1.62 -19.59
N ARG A 149 18.18 -2.05 -18.38
CA ARG A 149 19.51 -2.56 -18.09
C ARG A 149 19.81 -3.83 -18.88
N GLU A 150 18.89 -4.80 -18.88
CA GLU A 150 19.02 -6.05 -19.64
C GLU A 150 19.18 -5.80 -21.15
N MET A 151 18.41 -4.85 -21.71
CA MET A 151 18.54 -4.46 -23.11
C MET A 151 19.91 -3.85 -23.43
N LYS A 152 20.43 -2.99 -22.54
CA LYS A 152 21.78 -2.41 -22.69
C LYS A 152 22.86 -3.49 -22.63
N GLU A 153 22.75 -4.43 -21.69
CA GLU A 153 23.68 -5.56 -21.56
C GLU A 153 23.65 -6.46 -22.80
N MET A 154 22.46 -6.76 -23.32
CA MET A 154 22.28 -7.54 -24.55
C MET A 154 22.95 -6.85 -25.75
N ASN A 155 22.67 -5.57 -25.97
CA ASN A 155 23.27 -4.80 -27.07
C ASN A 155 24.80 -4.79 -26.97
N THR A 156 25.33 -4.63 -25.74
CA THR A 156 26.78 -4.71 -25.49
C THR A 156 27.35 -6.09 -25.82
N ARG A 157 26.63 -7.17 -25.47
CA ARG A 157 27.00 -8.55 -25.82
C ARG A 157 27.01 -8.76 -27.33
N GLN A 158 25.99 -8.28 -28.04
CA GLN A 158 25.89 -8.38 -29.50
C GLN A 158 27.04 -7.64 -30.21
N ALA A 159 27.43 -6.46 -29.70
CA ALA A 159 28.59 -5.74 -30.21
C ALA A 159 29.89 -6.53 -30.02
N LYS A 160 30.11 -7.12 -28.83
CA LYS A 160 31.27 -7.99 -28.56
C LYS A 160 31.32 -9.20 -29.50
N ILE A 161 30.20 -9.92 -29.65
CA ILE A 161 30.10 -11.06 -30.58
C ILE A 161 30.44 -10.63 -32.01
N SER A 162 30.00 -9.45 -32.46
CA SER A 162 30.29 -8.95 -33.81
C SER A 162 31.79 -8.70 -34.02
N VAL A 163 32.47 -8.12 -33.02
CA VAL A 163 33.92 -7.90 -33.06
C VAL A 163 34.68 -9.22 -33.00
N GLU A 164 34.28 -10.14 -32.12
CA GLU A 164 34.87 -11.47 -31.99
C GLU A 164 34.73 -12.28 -33.28
N THR A 165 33.54 -12.26 -33.91
CA THR A 165 33.30 -12.89 -35.21
C THR A 165 34.24 -12.35 -36.29
N MET A 166 34.47 -11.03 -36.31
CA MET A 166 35.40 -10.42 -37.27
C MET A 166 36.83 -10.92 -37.02
N LYS A 167 37.28 -10.94 -35.76
CA LYS A 167 38.61 -11.44 -35.38
C LYS A 167 38.78 -12.93 -35.71
N GLU A 168 37.76 -13.75 -35.44
CA GLU A 168 37.74 -15.19 -35.74
C GLU A 168 37.97 -15.45 -37.23
N VAL A 169 37.21 -14.77 -38.11
CA VAL A 169 37.35 -14.95 -39.56
C VAL A 169 38.70 -14.44 -40.09
N GLN A 170 39.22 -13.34 -39.54
CA GLN A 170 40.53 -12.82 -39.96
C GLN A 170 41.69 -13.72 -39.53
N ASN A 171 41.59 -14.34 -38.36
CA ASN A 171 42.62 -15.23 -37.82
C ASN A 171 42.49 -16.69 -38.28
N ASP A 172 41.43 -17.02 -39.02
CA ASP A 172 41.22 -18.35 -39.57
C ASP A 172 42.27 -18.66 -40.65
N LYS A 173 43.18 -19.59 -40.33
CA LYS A 173 44.27 -20.03 -41.20
C LYS A 173 43.81 -20.93 -42.34
N THR A 174 42.58 -21.44 -42.28
CA THR A 174 42.01 -22.29 -43.34
C THR A 174 41.53 -21.47 -44.54
N LEU A 175 41.25 -20.17 -44.34
CA LEU A 175 40.85 -19.22 -45.38
C LEU A 175 42.10 -18.53 -45.94
N LYS A 176 42.52 -18.94 -47.14
CA LYS A 176 43.82 -18.56 -47.72
C LYS A 176 43.75 -17.24 -48.49
N THR A 177 42.60 -16.92 -49.06
CA THR A 177 42.42 -15.71 -49.86
C THR A 177 41.56 -14.66 -49.16
N LYS A 178 41.77 -13.38 -49.52
CA LYS A 178 40.91 -12.28 -49.07
C LYS A 178 39.44 -12.50 -49.45
N GLY A 179 39.19 -12.99 -50.66
CA GLY A 179 37.83 -13.28 -51.15
C GLY A 179 37.11 -14.34 -50.32
N GLU A 180 37.80 -15.40 -49.89
CA GLU A 180 37.24 -16.42 -48.99
C GLU A 180 36.90 -15.86 -47.61
N LYS A 181 37.80 -15.06 -47.02
CA LYS A 181 37.55 -14.38 -45.73
C LYS A 181 36.36 -13.43 -45.82
N ASP A 182 36.28 -12.63 -46.87
CA ASP A 182 35.17 -11.69 -47.09
C ASP A 182 33.84 -12.42 -47.29
N ARG A 183 33.84 -13.53 -48.05
CA ARG A 183 32.64 -14.37 -48.22
C ARG A 183 32.19 -14.94 -46.88
N ARG A 184 33.11 -15.51 -46.10
CA ARG A 184 32.80 -16.10 -44.78
C ARG A 184 32.32 -15.06 -43.77
N LEU A 185 32.93 -13.88 -43.78
CA LEU A 185 32.52 -12.78 -42.92
C LEU A 185 31.10 -12.30 -43.25
N ARG A 186 30.72 -12.18 -44.53
CA ARG A 186 29.35 -11.81 -44.94
C ARG A 186 28.32 -12.83 -44.44
N GLU A 187 28.59 -14.12 -44.64
CA GLU A 187 27.71 -15.21 -44.17
C GLU A 187 27.53 -15.18 -42.64
N LYS A 188 28.64 -15.08 -41.89
CA LYS A 188 28.60 -14.99 -40.42
C LYS A 188 27.88 -13.73 -39.94
N LYS A 189 28.08 -12.58 -40.59
CA LYS A 189 27.35 -11.33 -40.28
C LYS A 189 25.85 -11.50 -40.49
N GLN A 190 25.42 -12.09 -41.61
CA GLN A 190 24.00 -12.36 -41.87
C GLN A 190 23.39 -13.27 -40.80
N ASN A 191 24.10 -14.34 -40.41
CA ASN A 191 23.65 -15.23 -39.34
C ASN A 191 23.56 -14.53 -37.98
N ASN A 192 24.56 -13.69 -37.64
CA ASN A 192 24.54 -12.90 -36.42
C ASN A 192 23.37 -11.91 -36.41
N THR A 193 23.09 -11.20 -37.51
CA THR A 193 21.95 -10.30 -37.62
C THR A 193 20.64 -11.02 -37.35
N LYS A 194 20.43 -12.21 -37.94
CA LYS A 194 19.23 -13.02 -37.68
C LYS A 194 19.12 -13.39 -36.20
N LYS A 195 20.20 -13.91 -35.61
CA LYS A 195 20.25 -14.30 -34.20
C LYS A 195 19.95 -13.10 -33.27
N PHE A 196 20.51 -11.93 -33.55
CA PHE A 196 20.30 -10.73 -32.73
C PHE A 196 18.86 -10.22 -32.81
N MET A 197 18.22 -10.33 -33.98
CA MET A 197 16.79 -10.00 -34.12
C MET A 197 15.91 -10.97 -33.32
N ASP A 198 16.19 -12.27 -33.38
CA ASP A 198 15.45 -13.28 -32.63
C ASP A 198 15.63 -13.10 -31.11
N GLU A 199 16.85 -12.83 -30.65
CA GLU A 199 17.15 -12.49 -29.24
C GLU A 199 16.36 -11.27 -28.76
N ARG A 200 16.33 -10.19 -29.56
CA ARG A 200 15.56 -8.98 -29.24
C ARG A 200 14.07 -9.25 -29.20
N LYS A 201 13.54 -10.02 -30.15
CA LYS A 201 12.12 -10.40 -30.20
C LYS A 201 11.72 -11.20 -28.96
N PHE A 202 12.55 -12.17 -28.58
CA PHE A 202 12.33 -12.98 -27.38
C PHE A 202 12.35 -12.12 -26.11
N ALA A 203 13.31 -11.21 -25.98
CA ALA A 203 13.39 -10.31 -24.83
C ALA A 203 12.16 -9.39 -24.71
N LEU A 204 11.70 -8.77 -25.79
CA LEU A 204 10.49 -7.94 -25.77
C LEU A 204 9.25 -8.75 -25.39
N MET A 205 9.12 -9.98 -25.90
CA MET A 205 8.02 -10.87 -25.52
C MET A 205 8.07 -11.24 -24.04
N LYS A 206 9.26 -11.46 -23.49
CA LYS A 206 9.46 -11.73 -22.06
C LYS A 206 9.09 -10.52 -21.20
N GLN A 207 9.58 -9.33 -21.56
CA GLN A 207 9.26 -8.07 -20.87
C GLN A 207 7.76 -7.80 -20.83
N SER A 208 7.05 -8.01 -21.96
CA SER A 208 5.60 -7.90 -22.01
C SER A 208 4.92 -8.84 -21.01
N LYS A 209 5.30 -10.13 -21.01
CA LYS A 209 4.75 -11.13 -20.08
C LYS A 209 5.01 -10.79 -18.61
N GLU A 210 6.19 -10.25 -18.29
CA GLU A 210 6.51 -9.80 -16.93
C GLU A 210 5.65 -8.62 -16.49
N LYS A 211 5.45 -7.62 -17.36
CA LYS A 211 4.55 -6.49 -17.10
C LYS A 211 3.10 -6.97 -16.92
N ASP A 212 2.61 -7.86 -17.78
CA ASP A 212 1.24 -8.37 -17.70
C ASP A 212 1.01 -9.14 -16.39
N LYS A 213 1.98 -9.95 -15.96
CA LYS A 213 1.93 -10.66 -14.67
C LYS A 213 1.89 -9.69 -13.49
N LEU A 214 2.73 -8.65 -13.52
CA LEU A 214 2.76 -7.65 -12.45
C LEU A 214 1.46 -6.84 -12.40
N ASN A 215 0.94 -6.40 -13.55
CA ASN A 215 -0.35 -5.72 -13.64
C ASN A 215 -1.50 -6.59 -13.12
N THR A 216 -1.52 -7.88 -13.47
CA THR A 216 -2.54 -8.82 -12.96
C THR A 216 -2.48 -8.93 -11.43
N LYS A 217 -1.26 -8.98 -10.86
CA LYS A 217 -1.05 -8.99 -9.41
C LYS A 217 -1.53 -7.69 -8.77
N HIS A 218 -1.20 -6.55 -9.37
CA HIS A 218 -1.60 -5.21 -8.90
C HIS A 218 -3.12 -5.04 -8.89
N GLU A 219 -3.80 -5.49 -9.95
CA GLU A 219 -5.25 -5.42 -10.05
C GLU A 219 -5.92 -6.26 -8.95
N LYS A 220 -5.43 -7.48 -8.72
CA LYS A 220 -5.92 -8.33 -7.62
C LYS A 220 -5.71 -7.67 -6.26
N GLN A 221 -4.52 -7.12 -5.99
CA GLN A 221 -4.24 -6.42 -4.73
C GLN A 221 -5.17 -5.22 -4.50
N LYS A 222 -5.48 -4.47 -5.57
CA LYS A 222 -6.41 -3.34 -5.50
C LYS A 222 -7.85 -3.80 -5.20
N GLN A 223 -8.30 -4.88 -5.83
CA GLN A 223 -9.62 -5.46 -5.57
C GLN A 223 -9.74 -6.03 -4.16
N ASP A 224 -8.71 -6.74 -3.68
CA ASP A 224 -8.70 -7.32 -2.33
C ASP A 224 -8.71 -6.20 -1.27
N LEU A 225 -7.91 -5.15 -1.46
CA LEU A 225 -7.93 -3.96 -0.60
C LEU A 225 -9.30 -3.27 -0.60
N GLN A 226 -9.93 -3.10 -1.77
CA GLN A 226 -11.26 -2.50 -1.86
C GLN A 226 -12.31 -3.30 -1.09
N LYS A 227 -12.26 -4.64 -1.17
CA LYS A 227 -13.16 -5.52 -0.42
C LYS A 227 -12.93 -5.41 1.08
N GLU A 228 -11.69 -5.48 1.52
CA GLU A 228 -11.33 -5.41 2.94
C GLU A 228 -11.72 -4.05 3.55
N VAL A 229 -11.39 -2.95 2.86
CA VAL A 229 -11.79 -1.60 3.29
C VAL A 229 -13.31 -1.48 3.32
N SER A 230 -14.03 -1.92 2.29
CA SER A 230 -15.49 -1.83 2.27
C SER A 230 -16.15 -2.64 3.38
N GLY A 231 -15.62 -3.83 3.71
CA GLY A 231 -16.11 -4.63 4.84
C GLY A 231 -15.90 -3.94 6.18
N LEU A 232 -14.75 -3.28 6.39
CA LEU A 232 -14.51 -2.46 7.59
C LEU A 232 -15.48 -1.27 7.67
N LEU A 233 -15.74 -0.60 6.54
CA LEU A 233 -16.72 0.49 6.47
C LEU A 233 -18.14 0.03 6.84
N GLU A 234 -18.54 -1.14 6.36
CA GLU A 234 -19.85 -1.71 6.61
C GLU A 234 -20.03 -2.10 8.08
N MET A 235 -18.99 -2.67 8.70
CA MET A 235 -18.98 -2.94 10.14
C MET A 235 -19.20 -1.65 10.96
N TYR A 236 -18.49 -0.56 10.64
CA TYR A 236 -18.67 0.72 11.34
C TYR A 236 -20.05 1.35 11.13
N LYS A 237 -20.66 1.17 9.94
CA LYS A 237 -22.04 1.60 9.69
C LYS A 237 -23.04 0.80 10.51
N ASN A 238 -22.80 -0.49 10.73
CA ASN A 238 -23.67 -1.32 11.54
C ASN A 238 -23.56 -0.93 13.03
N GLU A 239 -22.35 -0.68 13.53
CA GLU A 239 -22.13 -0.15 14.89
C GLU A 239 -22.82 1.23 15.08
N GLU A 240 -22.81 2.09 14.05
CA GLU A 240 -23.53 3.37 14.04
C GLU A 240 -25.05 3.17 14.20
N ILE A 241 -25.65 2.25 13.45
CA ILE A 241 -27.10 1.94 13.52
C ILE A 241 -27.47 1.38 14.90
N GLU A 242 -26.68 0.45 15.43
CA GLU A 242 -26.92 -0.13 16.77
C GLU A 242 -26.93 0.95 17.85
N TYR A 243 -26.03 1.91 17.75
CA TYR A 243 -25.99 3.03 18.68
C TYR A 243 -27.19 3.97 18.49
N GLU A 244 -27.60 4.31 17.26
CA GLU A 244 -28.78 5.18 17.03
C GLU A 244 -30.06 4.63 17.65
N LEU A 245 -30.17 3.29 17.72
CA LEU A 245 -31.28 2.55 18.32
C LEU A 245 -31.20 2.49 19.85
N SER A 246 -30.10 2.93 20.46
CA SER A 246 -29.94 2.96 21.92
C SER A 246 -30.76 4.07 22.59
N ASN A 247 -31.10 3.87 23.86
CA ASN A 247 -31.91 4.84 24.61
C ASN A 247 -31.13 6.14 24.81
N LYS A 248 -31.72 7.27 24.39
CA LYS A 248 -31.07 8.59 24.34
C LYS A 248 -31.30 9.45 25.58
N VAL A 249 -32.09 8.95 26.52
CA VAL A 249 -32.44 9.66 27.75
C VAL A 249 -31.32 9.48 28.76
N GLU A 250 -30.57 10.56 29.00
CA GLU A 250 -29.40 10.56 29.87
C GLU A 250 -29.49 11.70 30.88
N PHE A 251 -29.08 11.41 32.11
CA PHE A 251 -28.88 12.41 33.15
C PHE A 251 -27.52 12.20 33.79
N PHE A 252 -26.97 13.27 34.35
CA PHE A 252 -25.79 13.18 35.18
C PHE A 252 -26.18 12.62 36.56
N ALA A 253 -25.64 11.46 36.93
CA ALA A 253 -25.86 10.79 38.21
C ALA A 253 -24.73 11.09 39.21
#